data_AF-A0AAP3NK59-F1
#
_entry.id   AF-A0AAP3NK59-F1
#
_cell.length_a   1.000
_cell.length_b   1.000
_cell.length_c   1.000
_cell.angle_alpha   90.00
_cell.angle_beta   90.00
_cell.angle_gamma   90.00
#
_symmetry.space_group_name_H-M   'P 1'
#
loop_
_entity.id
_entity.type
_entity.pdbx_description
1 polymer ?
#
loop_
_entity_poly.entity_id
_entity_poly.type
_entity_poly.pdbx_seq_one_letter_code
_entity_poly.pdbx_strand_id
1 'polypeptide(L)' 'MRTAAFTPPAPAMPAAWPATSRVRPVKKRIPDTTDGPKRIGYYLEPLRGIASNPDRQRILKDFFKETYV' A
#
# COMPACT_ATOMS: atom_id res chain seq x y z
N MET A 1 51.57 12.48 -4.78
CA MET A 1 50.14 12.18 -4.57
C MET A 1 49.34 13.43 -4.92
N ARG A 2 48.28 13.33 -5.73
CA ARG A 2 47.41 14.48 -6.06
C ARG A 2 46.02 14.23 -5.50
N THR A 3 45.51 15.17 -4.69
CA THR A 3 44.16 15.14 -4.14
C THR A 3 43.23 15.82 -5.14
N ALA A 4 42.30 15.07 -5.72
CA ALA A 4 41.21 15.63 -6.51
C ALA A 4 40.02 15.88 -5.57
N ALA A 5 39.59 17.13 -5.45
CA ALA A 5 38.39 17.49 -4.70
C ALA A 5 37.16 17.15 -5.54
N PHE A 6 36.35 16.22 -5.05
CA PHE A 6 35.06 15.89 -5.67
C PHE A 6 33.98 16.78 -5.04
N THR A 7 33.47 17.73 -5.82
CA THR A 7 32.32 18.55 -5.42
C THR A 7 31.05 17.79 -5.80
N PRO A 8 30.24 17.30 -4.84
CA PRO A 8 28.98 16.64 -5.19
C PRO A 8 28.00 17.66 -5.79
N PRO A 9 27.19 17.26 -6.79
CA PRO A 9 26.13 18.12 -7.30
C PRO A 9 25.09 18.39 -6.21
N ALA A 10 24.55 19.61 -6.20
CA ALA A 10 23.53 20.03 -5.24
C ALA A 10 22.28 19.13 -5.33
N PRO A 11 21.61 18.83 -4.20
CA PRO A 11 20.41 18.00 -4.21
C PRO A 11 19.32 18.68 -5.04
N ALA A 12 18.77 17.95 -6.02
CA ALA A 12 17.60 18.40 -6.77
C ALA A 12 16.43 18.56 -5.78
N MET A 13 15.94 19.78 -5.63
CA MET A 13 14.78 20.05 -4.78
C MET A 13 13.57 19.23 -5.28
N PRO A 14 12.82 18.56 -4.40
CA PRO A 14 11.55 17.97 -4.79
C PRO A 14 10.60 19.09 -5.24
N ALA A 15 9.83 18.84 -6.30
CA ALA A 15 8.84 19.80 -6.79
C ALA A 15 7.94 20.27 -5.64
N ALA A 16 7.91 21.58 -5.41
CA ALA A 16 7.07 22.19 -4.39
C ALA A 16 5.60 22.00 -4.80
N TRP A 17 4.88 21.13 -4.11
CA TRP A 17 3.43 21.03 -4.21
C TRP A 17 2.80 22.40 -3.90
N PRO A 18 1.74 22.83 -4.61
CA PRO A 18 1.10 24.09 -4.31
C PRO A 18 0.63 24.08 -2.86
N ALA A 19 1.05 25.08 -2.10
CA ALA A 19 0.67 25.27 -0.71
C ALA A 19 -0.83 25.57 -0.64
N THR A 20 -1.63 24.51 -0.67
CA THR A 20 -3.03 24.59 -0.26
C THR A 20 -3.06 25.10 1.17
N SER A 21 -4.00 26.00 1.43
CA SER A 21 -4.15 26.79 2.65
C SER A 21 -3.77 26.00 3.91
N ARG A 22 -3.11 26.67 4.85
CA ARG A 22 -2.65 26.10 6.14
C ARG A 22 -3.86 25.63 6.96
N VAL A 23 -4.40 24.46 6.61
CA VAL A 23 -5.44 23.77 7.37
C VAL A 23 -4.75 23.36 8.67
N ARG A 24 -5.10 24.05 9.76
CA ARG A 24 -4.73 23.58 11.10
C ARG A 24 -5.17 22.13 11.17
N PRO A 25 -4.33 21.18 11.61
CA PRO A 25 -4.82 19.87 11.91
C PRO A 25 -5.82 20.07 13.06
N VAL A 26 -7.11 20.16 12.72
CA VAL A 26 -8.16 19.72 13.63
C VAL A 26 -7.63 18.38 14.11
N LYS A 27 -7.55 18.21 15.43
CA LYS A 27 -7.26 16.93 16.04
C LYS A 27 -8.37 16.02 15.55
N LYS A 28 -8.19 15.45 14.35
CA LYS A 28 -9.05 14.46 13.74
C LYS A 28 -8.87 13.35 14.74
N ARG A 29 -9.83 13.27 15.66
CA ARG A 29 -10.07 12.06 16.41
C ARG A 29 -10.17 11.04 15.29
N ILE A 30 -9.11 10.25 15.13
CA ILE A 30 -9.12 9.13 14.21
C ILE A 30 -10.41 8.44 14.59
N PRO A 31 -11.44 8.41 13.72
CA PRO A 31 -12.66 7.70 14.06
C PRO A 31 -12.15 6.34 14.46
N ASP A 32 -12.36 5.98 15.74
CA ASP A 32 -11.82 4.79 16.34
C ASP A 32 -12.06 3.69 15.32
N THR A 33 -10.99 3.32 14.60
CA THR A 33 -11.09 2.37 13.50
C THR A 33 -11.58 1.16 14.27
N THR A 34 -12.87 0.86 14.13
CA THR A 34 -13.65 0.21 15.21
C THR A 34 -13.11 -1.18 15.53
N ASP A 35 -12.19 -1.64 14.72
CA ASP A 35 -11.24 -2.63 15.11
C ASP A 35 -9.80 -2.15 14.98
N GLY A 36 -9.08 -2.29 16.09
CA GLY A 36 -7.62 -2.29 16.11
C GLY A 36 -7.02 -3.38 15.21
N PRO A 37 -5.69 -3.54 15.22
CA PRO A 37 -5.02 -4.50 14.36
C PRO A 37 -5.60 -5.92 14.56
N LYS A 38 -6.24 -6.45 13.51
CA LYS A 38 -6.78 -7.81 13.51
C LYS A 38 -5.73 -8.80 13.05
N ARG A 39 -5.79 -10.02 13.60
CA ARG A 39 -5.00 -11.15 13.11
C ARG A 39 -5.38 -11.42 11.66
N ILE A 40 -4.40 -11.74 10.81
CA ILE A 40 -4.62 -12.01 9.37
C ILE A 40 -5.76 -13.00 9.11
N GLY A 41 -5.95 -13.98 10.00
CA GLY A 41 -7.04 -14.95 9.92
C GLY A 41 -8.44 -14.34 9.84
N TYR A 42 -8.68 -13.20 10.47
CA TYR A 42 -9.98 -12.49 10.40
C TYR A 42 -10.36 -12.14 8.96
N TYR A 43 -9.39 -11.69 8.16
CA TYR A 43 -9.62 -11.32 6.77
C TYR A 43 -9.70 -12.54 5.84
N LEU A 44 -9.10 -13.66 6.25
CA LEU A 44 -9.06 -14.89 5.47
C LEU A 44 -10.25 -15.82 5.76
N GLU A 45 -10.91 -15.67 6.91
CA GLU A 45 -12.04 -16.50 7.31
C GLU A 45 -13.19 -16.52 6.27
N PRO A 46 -13.60 -15.38 5.66
CA PRO A 46 -14.61 -15.38 4.61
C PRO A 46 -14.16 -16.04 3.29
N LEU A 47 -12.85 -16.22 3.09
CA LEU A 47 -12.31 -16.91 1.92
C LEU A 47 -12.38 -18.43 2.08
N ARG A 48 -12.68 -18.93 3.28
CA ARG A 48 -12.86 -20.36 3.52
C ARG A 48 -14.07 -20.85 2.72
N GLY A 49 -13.83 -21.78 1.80
CA GLY A 49 -14.90 -22.29 0.92
C GLY A 49 -15.27 -21.33 -0.22
N ILE A 50 -14.44 -20.34 -0.56
CA ILE A 50 -14.69 -19.44 -1.70
C ILE A 50 -14.94 -20.19 -3.02
N ALA A 51 -14.33 -21.37 -3.17
CA ALA A 51 -14.47 -22.25 -4.32
C ALA A 51 -15.78 -23.07 -4.35
N SER A 52 -16.61 -23.01 -3.29
CA SER A 52 -17.93 -23.65 -3.28
C SER A 52 -18.92 -22.96 -4.23
N ASN A 53 -18.66 -21.70 -4.61
CA ASN A 53 -19.40 -21.02 -5.66
C ASN A 53 -18.73 -21.30 -7.03
N PRO A 54 -19.47 -21.80 -8.03
CA PRO A 54 -18.91 -22.23 -9.31
C PRO A 54 -18.30 -21.07 -10.11
N ASP A 55 -18.87 -19.87 -10.05
CA ASP A 55 -18.34 -18.69 -10.74
C ASP A 55 -16.99 -18.27 -10.14
N ARG A 56 -16.92 -18.22 -8.80
CA ARG A 56 -15.67 -17.91 -8.09
C ARG A 56 -14.61 -18.98 -8.33
N GLN A 57 -15.00 -20.25 -8.39
CA GLN A 57 -14.08 -21.35 -8.69
C GLN A 57 -13.45 -21.21 -10.08
N ARG A 58 -14.22 -20.77 -11.08
CA ARG A 58 -13.71 -20.53 -12.44
C ARG A 58 -12.65 -19.43 -12.45
N ILE A 59 -12.96 -18.28 -11.84
CA ILE A 59 -12.03 -17.14 -11.74
C ILE A 59 -10.73 -17.56 -11.04
N LEU A 60 -10.83 -18.32 -9.94
CA LEU A 60 -9.66 -18.82 -9.23
C LEU A 60 -8.82 -19.76 -10.10
N LYS A 61 -9.46 -20.66 -10.86
CA LYS A 61 -8.74 -21.55 -11.79
C LYS A 61 -8.02 -20.78 -12.88
N ASP A 62 -8.65 -19.74 -13.43
CA ASP A 62 -8.05 -18.94 -14.49
C ASP A 62 -6.85 -18.14 -13.94
N PHE A 63 -7.01 -17.52 -12.77
CA PHE A 63 -5.93 -16.80 -12.08
C PHE A 63 -4.71 -17.71 -11.78
N PHE A 64 -4.94 -18.92 -11.26
CA PHE A 64 -3.85 -19.85 -10.98
C PHE A 64 -3.26 -20.52 -12.23
N LYS A 65 -3.95 -20.49 -13.37
CA LYS A 65 -3.39 -21.01 -14.64
C LYS A 65 -2.44 -20.01 -15.29
N GLU A 66 -2.72 -18.72 -15.19
CA GLU A 66 -1.83 -17.65 -15.69
C GLU A 66 -0.51 -17.55 -14.92
N THR A 67 -0.43 -18.09 -13.70
CA THR A 67 0.78 -18.04 -12.87
C THR A 67 1.76 -19.19 -13.10
N TYR A 68 1.42 -20.17 -13.95
CA TYR A 68 2.39 -21.15 -14.45
C TYR A 68 3.06 -20.60 -15.71
N VAL A 69 4.14 -19.83 -15.51
CA VAL A 69 5.14 -19.46 -16.54
C VAL A 69 6.40 -20.28 -16.32
#